data_AF-A0A836SAG2-F1
#
_entry.id   AF-A0A836SAG2-F1
#
_cell.length_a   1.000
_cell.length_b   1.000
_cell.length_c   1.000
_cell.angle_alpha   90.00
_cell.angle_beta   90.00
_cell.angle_gamma   90.00
#
_symmetry.space_group_name_H-M   'P 1'
#
loop_
_entity.id
_entity.type
_entity.pdbx_description
1 polymer ?
#
loop_
_entity_poly.entity_id
_entity_poly.type
_entity_poly.pdbx_seq_one_letter_code
_entity_poly.pdbx_strand_id
1 'polypeptide(L)' 'MEISQADVVLCEFYFSDLKKSKNRPVLVLKDNLPYNDFVAIPISSKIEKLQIDEVILD' A
#
# COMPACT_ATOMS: atom_id res chain seq x y z
N MET A 1 -8.33 -14.07 -2.18
CA MET A 1 -9.01 -12.95 -2.85
C MET A 1 -8.30 -12.77 -4.17
N GLU A 2 -9.00 -12.79 -5.30
CA GLU A 2 -8.35 -12.43 -6.57
C GLU A 2 -8.04 -10.93 -6.49
N ILE A 3 -6.75 -10.59 -6.60
CA ILE A 3 -6.25 -9.23 -6.59
C ILE A 3 -5.77 -8.96 -8.01
N SER A 4 -6.22 -7.88 -8.61
CA SER A 4 -5.83 -7.49 -9.96
C SER A 4 -5.04 -6.18 -9.96
N GLN A 5 -4.22 -6.00 -10.99
CA GLN A 5 -3.59 -4.70 -11.24
C GLN A 5 -4.64 -3.58 -11.28
N ALA A 6 -4.30 -2.44 -10.67
CA ALA A 6 -5.14 -1.25 -10.47
C ALA A 6 -6.25 -1.37 -9.39
N ASP A 7 -6.37 -2.50 -8.70
CA ASP A 7 -7.24 -2.58 -7.52
C ASP A 7 -6.70 -1.71 -6.37
N VAL A 8 -7.63 -1.16 -5.58
CA VAL A 8 -7.32 -0.55 -4.28
C VAL A 8 -7.76 -1.51 -3.19
N VAL A 9 -6.80 -2.04 -2.45
CA VAL A 9 -7.03 -3.02 -1.39
C VAL A 9 -6.52 -2.52 -0.04
N LEU A 10 -7.05 -3.06 1.04
CA LEU A 10 -6.64 -2.71 2.40
C LEU A 10 -5.62 -3.74 2.91
N CYS A 11 -4.40 -3.31 3.18
CA CYS A 11 -3.32 -4.18 3.65
C CYS A 11 -2.89 -3.86 5.08
N GLU A 12 -2.58 -4.91 5.83
CA GLU A 12 -2.03 -4.81 7.17
C GLU A 12 -0.52 -4.54 7.09
N PHE A 13 -0.06 -3.37 7.55
CA PHE A 13 1.36 -3.04 7.62
C PHE A 13 1.92 -3.34 9.01
N TYR A 14 2.90 -4.23 9.07
CA TYR A 14 3.68 -4.50 10.27
C TYR A 14 4.82 -3.47 10.37
N PHE A 15 4.68 -2.51 11.27
CA PHE A 15 5.75 -1.54 11.55
C PHE A 15 6.72 -2.12 12.60
N SER A 16 8.02 -1.84 12.42
CA SER A 16 9.10 -2.26 13.33
C SER A 16 8.95 -1.76 14.77
N ASP A 17 8.15 -0.71 15.00
CA ASP A 17 7.88 -0.13 16.32
C ASP A 17 6.82 -0.86 17.18
N LEU A 18 6.54 -2.14 16.86
CA LEU A 18 5.93 -3.16 17.74
C LEU A 18 4.62 -2.83 18.48
N LYS A 19 3.92 -1.73 18.17
CA LYS A 19 2.72 -1.36 18.96
C LYS A 19 1.43 -1.16 18.20
N LYS A 20 1.43 -0.96 16.87
CA LYS A 20 0.19 -0.86 16.09
C LYS A 20 0.41 -1.32 14.66
N SER A 21 -0.16 -2.48 14.33
CA SER A 21 -0.56 -2.77 12.97
C SER A 21 -1.52 -1.65 12.50
N LYS A 22 -1.30 -1.14 11.28
CA LYS A 22 -2.24 -0.22 10.65
C LYS A 22 -2.63 -0.78 9.30
N ASN A 23 -3.93 -0.84 9.09
CA ASN A 23 -4.49 -1.07 7.77
C ASN A 23 -4.32 0.20 6.93
N ARG A 24 -3.70 0.06 5.76
CA ARG A 24 -3.53 1.15 4.80
C ARG A 24 -4.10 0.75 3.44
N PRO A 25 -4.81 1.65 2.75
CA PRO A 25 -5.15 1.43 1.35
C PRO A 25 -3.86 1.40 0.53
N VAL A 26 -3.77 0.46 -0.40
CA VAL A 26 -2.66 0.35 -1.34
C VAL A 26 -3.22 0.16 -2.76
N LEU A 27 -2.57 0.76 -3.74
CA LEU A 27 -2.84 0.55 -5.17
C LEU A 27 -1.98 -0.60 -5.69
N VAL A 28 -2.60 -1.64 -6.24
CA VAL A 28 -1.89 -2.77 -6.83
C VAL A 28 -1.24 -2.37 -8.15
N LEU A 29 0.09 -2.41 -8.21
CA LEU A 29 0.86 -2.16 -9.44
C LEU A 29 1.11 -3.41 -10.27
N LYS A 30 1.32 -4.54 -9.59
CA LYS A 30 1.63 -5.81 -10.22
C LYS A 30 1.13 -6.94 -9.35
N ASP A 31 0.30 -7.79 -9.93
CA ASP A 31 -0.24 -9.02 -9.36
C ASP A 31 0.52 -10.25 -9.88
N ASN A 32 0.03 -11.44 -9.51
CA ASN A 32 0.49 -12.74 -10.00
C ASN A 32 2.00 -12.98 -9.87
N LEU A 33 2.58 -12.57 -8.74
CA LEU A 33 3.96 -12.90 -8.40
C LEU A 33 4.02 -14.28 -7.72
N PRO A 34 5.20 -14.91 -7.67
CA PRO A 34 5.40 -16.13 -6.90
C PRO A 34 4.83 -16.01 -5.48
N TYR A 35 4.33 -17.12 -4.93
CA TYR A 35 3.79 -17.20 -3.57
C TYR A 35 2.53 -16.36 -3.30
N ASN A 36 1.81 -15.95 -4.34
CA ASN A 36 0.65 -15.03 -4.28
C ASN A 36 1.02 -13.62 -3.78
N ASP A 37 2.27 -13.21 -4.01
CA ASP A 37 2.71 -11.86 -3.72
C ASP A 37 2.17 -10.86 -4.76
N PHE A 38 2.20 -9.58 -4.40
CA PHE A 38 1.93 -8.47 -5.31
C PHE A 38 2.78 -7.26 -4.91
N VAL A 39 3.03 -6.36 -5.87
CA VAL A 39 3.63 -5.05 -5.61
C VAL A 39 2.52 -4.02 -5.57
N ALA A 40 2.54 -3.17 -4.55
CA ALA A 40 1.57 -2.08 -4.39
C ALA A 40 2.21 -0.80 -3.86
N ILE A 41 1.59 0.34 -4.16
CA ILE A 41 1.96 1.66 -3.62
C ILE A 41 0.99 2.01 -2.49
N PRO A 42 1.46 2.38 -1.29
CA PRO A 42 0.60 2.84 -0.22
C PRO A 42 -0.04 4.19 -0.53
N ILE A 43 -1.33 4.31 -0.25
CA ILE A 43 -2.09 5.55 -0.37
C ILE A 43 -2.27 6.17 1.02
N SER A 44 -2.09 7.47 1.12
CA SER A 44 -2.27 8.26 2.34
C SER A 44 -3.16 9.45 2.05
N SER A 45 -4.08 9.76 2.97
CA SER A 45 -4.84 11.02 2.94
C SER A 45 -4.08 12.20 3.55
N LYS A 46 -2.92 11.95 4.18
CA LYS A 46 -2.10 12.99 4.81
C LYS A 46 -1.19 13.66 3.80
N ILE A 47 -1.71 14.69 3.13
CA ILE A 47 -0.98 15.45 2.11
C ILE A 47 -0.16 16.63 2.68
N GLU A 48 -0.36 16.97 3.96
CA GLU A 48 0.31 18.12 4.61
C GLU A 48 1.82 17.94 4.77
N LYS A 49 2.31 16.69 4.83
CA LYS A 49 3.74 16.38 5.01
C LYS A 49 4.12 15.10 4.27
N LEU A 50 4.57 15.27 3.03
CA LEU A 50 5.09 14.20 2.20
C LEU A 50 6.44 13.69 2.74
N GLN A 51 6.61 12.37 2.76
CA GLN A 51 7.92 11.73 2.89
C GLN A 51 8.72 11.90 1.58
N ILE A 52 10.01 11.58 1.62
CA ILE A 52 10.95 11.84 0.51
C ILE A 52 10.52 11.23 -0.83
N ASP A 53 9.79 10.10 -0.81
CA ASP A 53 9.33 9.37 -2.00
C ASP A 53 7.80 9.41 -2.18
N GLU A 54 7.10 10.34 -1.51
CA GLU A 54 5.65 10.53 -1.66
C GLU A 54 5.35 11.66 -2.65
N VAL A 55 4.37 11.44 -3.53
CA VAL A 55 3.90 12.42 -4.53
C VAL A 55 2.38 12.60 -4.43
N ILE A 56 1.89 13.79 -4.77
CA ILE A 56 0.46 14.07 -4.90
C ILE A 56 0.00 13.67 -6.30
N LEU A 57 -1.15 13.01 -6.40
CA LEU A 57 -1.82 12.68 -7.65
C LEU A 57 -2.82 13.81 -7.97
N ASP A 58 -2.71 14.42 -9.15
CA ASP A 58 -3.64 15.43 -9.68
C ASP A 58 -4.65 14.82 -10.67
#